data_AF-A0A376LPS2-F1
#
_entry.id   AF-A0A376LPS2-F1
#
_cell.length_a   1.000
_cell.length_b   1.000
_cell.length_c   1.000
_cell.angle_alpha   90.00
_cell.angle_beta   90.00
_cell.angle_gamma   90.00
#
_symmetry.space_group_name_H-M   'P 1'
#
loop_
_entity.id
_entity.type
_entity.pdbx_description
1 polymer ?
#
loop_
_entity_poly.entity_id
_entity_poly.type
_entity_poly.pdbx_seq_one_letter_code
_entity_poly.pdbx_strand_id
1 'polypeptide(L)'
;MMKVKKIIRRIPPAAIMPSNTEDPTMTGKLRSGAIKRFKACLKKVADPYIAILDRIQYTLAVNKKYTFQIYIDELHDLLEDASDMIDEIFELTDPENFWFWQEYVKVAYQRGTSQEYANLANQSVTYSRAYPEVSAVLTSQTYRTRLALVRTRVFEEMRGLTAQIKKDMARRLTEGMARGLNPLEIARTLQQETQLPLYRCKRIARTEICTALRTARMDEAEAATEEFNLRTMQMHISALSPTTRLSHAQRHGKTYTIDEQREWWSRSPNSINCKCSTITVLVDEDGNILNERILDRAQENYKVAHAKYGEDWE
;
A
#
# COMPACT_ATOMS: atom_id res chain seq x y z
N MET A 1 5.56 -45.62 44.35
CA MET A 1 4.75 -44.60 43.63
C MET A 1 5.68 -43.70 42.82
N MET A 2 5.82 -43.95 41.52
CA MET A 2 6.55 -43.05 40.62
C MET A 2 5.74 -41.76 40.43
N LYS A 3 6.26 -40.64 40.93
CA LYS A 3 5.69 -39.31 40.66
C LYS A 3 5.80 -39.04 39.16
N VAL A 4 4.68 -39.09 38.45
CA VAL A 4 4.57 -38.60 37.06
C VAL A 4 4.98 -37.13 37.09
N LYS A 5 6.17 -36.81 36.54
CA LYS A 5 6.59 -35.42 36.35
C LYS A 5 5.58 -34.78 35.40
N LYS A 6 4.82 -33.82 35.91
CA LYS A 6 4.00 -32.90 35.10
C LYS A 6 4.93 -32.35 34.01
N ILE A 7 4.69 -32.69 32.75
CA ILE A 7 5.40 -32.09 31.63
C ILE A 7 4.96 -30.63 31.63
N ILE A 8 5.79 -29.75 32.20
CA ILE A 8 5.59 -28.31 32.11
C ILE A 8 5.79 -27.98 30.64
N ARG A 9 4.69 -27.79 29.90
CA ARG A 9 4.75 -27.22 28.54
C ARG A 9 5.47 -25.88 28.68
N ARG A 10 6.69 -25.79 28.16
CA ARG A 10 7.50 -24.57 28.24
C ARG A 10 6.77 -23.50 27.44
N ILE A 11 6.32 -22.44 28.12
CA ILE A 11 5.69 -21.28 27.48
C ILE A 11 6.66 -20.75 26.41
N PRO A 12 6.24 -20.62 25.14
CA PRO A 12 7.10 -20.12 24.08
C PRO A 12 7.48 -18.65 24.35
N PRO A 13 8.56 -18.13 23.75
CA PRO A 13 8.84 -16.69 23.78
C PRO A 13 7.64 -15.88 23.28
N ALA A 14 7.46 -14.66 23.80
CA ALA A 14 6.36 -13.79 23.39
C ALA A 14 6.55 -13.31 21.95
N ALA A 15 5.45 -13.02 21.24
CA ALA A 15 5.47 -12.43 19.91
C ALA A 15 6.24 -11.09 19.88
N ILE A 16 6.78 -10.74 18.72
CA ILE A 16 7.62 -9.56 18.53
C ILE A 16 6.74 -8.35 18.21
N MET A 17 6.67 -7.40 19.15
CA MET A 17 5.99 -6.11 18.92
C MET A 17 6.78 -5.21 17.96
N PRO A 18 6.08 -4.44 17.10
CA PRO A 18 6.70 -3.34 16.37
C PRO A 18 7.36 -2.34 17.31
N SER A 19 8.50 -1.79 16.90
CA SER A 19 9.24 -0.81 17.70
C SER A 19 8.62 0.60 17.66
N ASN A 20 7.85 0.92 16.62
CA ASN A 20 7.17 2.20 16.46
C ASN A 20 5.65 2.01 16.63
N THR A 21 5.10 2.53 17.73
CA THR A 21 3.68 2.44 18.07
C THR A 21 2.78 3.36 17.21
N GLU A 22 3.32 4.47 16.69
CA GLU A 22 2.57 5.42 15.86
C GLU A 22 2.63 5.08 14.35
N ASP A 23 3.55 4.19 13.95
CA ASP A 23 3.61 3.54 12.64
C ASP A 23 4.05 2.08 12.77
N PRO A 24 3.14 1.17 13.21
CA PRO A 24 3.42 -0.26 13.35
C PRO A 24 3.92 -0.94 12.07
N THR A 25 3.55 -0.43 10.89
CA THR A 25 4.08 -0.94 9.61
C THR A 25 5.54 -0.52 9.39
N MET A 26 6.03 0.51 10.07
CA MET A 26 7.38 1.06 9.90
C MET A 26 7.70 1.44 8.44
N THR A 27 6.69 1.83 7.66
CA THR A 27 6.82 2.11 6.21
C THR A 27 7.02 3.58 5.89
N GLY A 28 7.11 4.47 6.88
CA GLY A 28 7.20 5.93 6.69
C GLY A 28 8.18 6.40 5.60
N LYS A 29 9.41 5.86 5.56
CA LYS A 29 10.41 6.20 4.52
C LYS A 29 9.96 5.79 3.12
N LEU A 30 9.40 4.58 2.96
CA LEU A 30 8.90 4.09 1.68
C LEU A 30 7.74 4.97 1.19
N ARG A 31 6.79 5.29 2.07
CA ARG A 31 5.65 6.15 1.74
C ARG A 31 6.07 7.54 1.29
N SER A 32 7.01 8.17 2.00
CA SER A 32 7.53 9.49 1.65
C SER A 32 8.32 9.47 0.32
N GLY A 33 9.12 8.44 0.08
CA GLY A 33 9.85 8.23 -1.18
C GLY A 33 8.89 8.10 -2.36
N ALA A 34 7.89 7.22 -2.26
CA ALA A 34 6.89 7.03 -3.30
C ALA A 34 6.13 8.33 -3.61
N ILE A 35 5.72 9.09 -2.57
CA ILE A 35 5.06 10.40 -2.77
C ILE A 35 5.97 11.39 -3.50
N LYS A 36 7.28 11.39 -3.22
CA LYS A 36 8.25 12.23 -3.94
C LYS A 36 8.35 11.81 -5.41
N ARG A 37 8.40 10.50 -5.69
CA ARG A 37 8.45 9.98 -7.06
C ARG A 37 7.17 10.29 -7.84
N PHE A 38 5.99 10.09 -7.24
CA PHE A 38 4.72 10.52 -7.82
C PHE A 38 4.69 12.01 -8.20
N LYS A 39 5.17 12.89 -7.31
CA LYS A 39 5.28 14.32 -7.63
C LYS A 39 6.21 14.58 -8.81
N ALA A 40 7.29 13.82 -8.94
CA ALA A 40 8.22 13.96 -10.06
C ALA A 40 7.59 13.50 -11.39
N CYS A 41 6.79 12.43 -11.39
CA CYS A 41 6.01 12.00 -12.55
C CYS A 41 4.97 13.05 -12.95
N LEU A 42 4.16 13.54 -11.99
CA LEU A 42 3.10 14.51 -12.26
C LEU A 42 3.63 15.82 -12.89
N LYS A 43 4.83 16.27 -12.52
CA LYS A 43 5.47 17.45 -13.13
C LYS A 43 5.69 17.33 -14.64
N LYS A 44 5.74 16.12 -15.19
CA LYS A 44 5.98 15.85 -16.62
C LYS A 44 4.71 15.59 -17.41
N VAL A 45 3.56 15.42 -16.73
CA VAL A 45 2.31 14.98 -17.35
C VAL A 45 1.74 16.00 -18.32
N ALA A 46 1.97 17.29 -18.10
CA ALA A 46 1.46 18.32 -19.00
C ALA A 46 2.22 18.38 -20.34
N ASP A 47 3.49 18.00 -20.34
CA ASP A 47 4.40 18.26 -21.46
C ASP A 47 3.94 17.59 -22.77
N PRO A 48 3.51 16.30 -22.79
CA PRO A 48 3.01 15.67 -24.01
C PRO A 48 1.79 16.38 -24.60
N TYR A 49 0.88 16.87 -23.76
CA TYR A 49 -0.33 17.56 -24.20
C TYR A 49 -0.07 19.00 -24.64
N ILE A 50 0.91 19.67 -24.04
CA ILE A 50 1.34 21.00 -24.47
C ILE A 50 2.03 20.91 -25.82
N ALA A 51 2.85 19.88 -26.06
CA ALA A 51 3.54 19.67 -27.33
C ALA A 51 2.58 19.50 -28.52
N ILE A 52 1.34 19.06 -28.28
CA ILE A 52 0.28 19.03 -29.31
C ILE A 52 -0.03 20.45 -29.80
N LEU A 53 -0.10 21.44 -28.91
CA LEU A 53 -0.39 22.83 -29.28
C LEU A 53 0.71 23.43 -30.16
N ASP A 54 1.97 23.00 -29.99
CA ASP A 54 3.11 23.46 -30.79
C ASP A 54 3.10 22.87 -32.21
N ARG A 55 2.40 21.75 -32.42
CA ARG A 55 2.27 21.08 -33.73
C ARG A 55 1.09 21.62 -34.55
N ILE A 56 0.13 22.28 -33.92
CA ILE A 56 -1.11 22.73 -34.57
C ILE A 56 -0.97 24.15 -35.10
N GLN A 57 -1.32 24.35 -36.37
CA GLN A 57 -1.49 25.69 -36.94
C GLN A 57 -2.72 26.36 -36.32
N TYR A 58 -2.59 27.60 -35.85
CA TYR A 58 -3.70 28.37 -35.33
C TYR A 58 -3.70 29.82 -35.83
N THR A 59 -4.89 30.38 -35.96
CA THR A 59 -5.09 31.78 -36.37
C THR A 59 -6.01 32.51 -35.40
N LEU A 60 -5.76 33.79 -35.18
CA LEU A 60 -6.63 34.64 -34.37
C LEU A 60 -7.85 35.07 -35.21
N ALA A 61 -9.03 34.59 -34.86
CA ALA A 61 -10.28 34.98 -35.52
C ALA A 61 -10.74 36.37 -35.06
N VAL A 62 -11.64 36.98 -35.85
CA VAL A 62 -12.16 38.35 -35.69
C VAL A 62 -12.75 38.63 -34.29
N ASN A 63 -13.20 37.59 -33.58
CA ASN A 63 -13.76 37.70 -32.23
C ASN A 63 -12.75 37.42 -31.09
N LYS A 64 -11.45 37.54 -31.35
CA LYS A 64 -10.35 37.18 -30.41
C LYS A 64 -10.35 35.71 -29.96
N LYS A 65 -11.03 34.83 -30.70
CA LYS A 65 -10.98 33.38 -30.51
C LYS A 65 -9.94 32.78 -31.43
N TYR A 66 -9.19 31.80 -30.95
CA TYR A 66 -8.25 31.05 -31.76
C TYR A 66 -9.00 29.95 -32.52
N THR A 67 -8.72 29.84 -33.82
CA THR A 67 -9.17 28.71 -34.65
C THR A 67 -8.00 27.78 -34.84
N PHE A 68 -8.15 26.53 -34.41
CA PHE A 68 -7.15 25.47 -34.55
C PHE A 68 -7.40 24.72 -35.86
N GLN A 69 -6.39 24.67 -36.73
CA GLN A 69 -6.44 23.95 -38.00
C GLN A 69 -5.85 22.55 -37.80
N ILE A 70 -6.73 21.59 -37.47
CA ILE A 70 -6.36 20.19 -37.26
C ILE A 70 -7.54 19.29 -37.65
N TYR A 71 -7.25 18.17 -38.29
CA TYR A 71 -8.26 17.15 -38.59
C TYR A 71 -8.52 16.23 -37.39
N ILE A 72 -9.68 15.58 -37.36
CA ILE A 72 -10.11 14.82 -36.18
C ILE A 72 -9.26 13.57 -35.95
N ASP A 73 -8.87 12.88 -37.03
CA ASP A 73 -7.96 11.74 -37.05
C ASP A 73 -6.57 12.14 -36.58
N GLU A 74 -6.02 13.25 -37.10
CA GLU A 74 -4.74 13.80 -36.65
C GLU A 74 -4.75 14.13 -35.14
N LEU A 75 -5.84 14.71 -34.63
CA LEU A 75 -5.97 14.99 -33.20
C LEU A 75 -6.07 13.71 -32.36
N HIS A 76 -6.74 12.68 -32.87
CA HIS A 76 -6.82 11.39 -32.19
C HIS A 76 -5.45 10.73 -32.06
N ASP A 77 -4.66 10.68 -33.13
CA ASP A 77 -3.31 10.11 -33.13
C ASP A 77 -2.39 10.86 -32.14
N LEU A 78 -2.44 12.20 -32.14
CA LEU A 78 -1.66 13.02 -31.20
C LEU A 78 -2.04 12.78 -29.72
N LEU A 79 -3.33 12.51 -29.44
CA LEU A 79 -3.79 12.19 -28.09
C LEU A 79 -3.40 10.77 -27.65
N GLU A 80 -3.29 9.83 -28.59
CA GLU A 80 -2.79 8.48 -28.34
C GLU A 80 -1.29 8.51 -28.03
N ASP A 81 -0.49 9.21 -28.84
CA ASP A 81 0.93 9.46 -28.57
C ASP A 81 1.15 10.09 -27.17
N ALA A 82 0.36 11.11 -26.83
CA ALA A 82 0.42 11.74 -25.52
C ALA A 82 0.04 10.78 -24.39
N SER A 83 -0.91 9.89 -24.64
CA SER A 83 -1.33 8.86 -23.69
C SER A 83 -0.23 7.83 -23.44
N ASP A 84 0.51 7.41 -24.45
CA ASP A 84 1.63 6.48 -24.31
C ASP A 84 2.79 7.11 -23.53
N MET A 85 3.10 8.39 -23.83
CA MET A 85 4.07 9.15 -23.04
C MET A 85 3.71 9.23 -21.55
N ILE A 86 2.42 9.26 -21.18
CA ILE A 86 2.02 9.20 -19.76
C ILE A 86 2.38 7.84 -19.14
N ASP A 87 2.17 6.73 -19.85
CA ASP A 87 2.55 5.41 -19.32
C ASP A 87 4.07 5.27 -19.20
N GLU A 88 4.84 5.84 -20.13
CA GLU A 88 6.30 5.92 -20.01
C GLU A 88 6.76 6.75 -18.80
N ILE A 89 6.14 7.92 -18.55
CA ILE A 89 6.44 8.77 -17.38
C ILE A 89 6.24 8.01 -16.06
N PHE A 90 5.25 7.11 -16.01
CA PHE A 90 4.96 6.27 -14.86
C PHE A 90 5.63 4.89 -14.92
N GLU A 91 6.39 4.59 -15.98
CA GLU A 91 7.07 3.31 -16.26
C GLU A 91 6.11 2.10 -16.28
N LEU A 92 4.90 2.26 -16.83
CA LEU A 92 3.88 1.21 -16.86
C LEU A 92 3.90 0.31 -18.11
N THR A 93 4.91 0.47 -18.97
CA THR A 93 5.12 -0.41 -20.13
C THR A 93 5.62 -1.80 -19.74
N ASP A 94 6.21 -1.93 -18.55
CA ASP A 94 6.67 -3.21 -17.99
C ASP A 94 5.96 -3.51 -16.64
N PRO A 95 4.94 -4.38 -16.65
CA PRO A 95 4.23 -4.80 -15.43
C PRO A 95 5.12 -5.46 -14.38
N GLU A 96 6.28 -5.98 -14.78
CA GLU A 96 7.21 -6.67 -13.87
C GLU A 96 8.11 -5.68 -13.12
N ASN A 97 8.45 -4.53 -13.72
CA ASN A 97 9.55 -3.69 -13.25
C ASN A 97 9.23 -2.20 -12.99
N PHE A 98 7.98 -1.76 -13.10
CA PHE A 98 7.62 -0.37 -12.79
C PHE A 98 8.07 0.10 -11.39
N TRP A 99 8.55 1.35 -11.30
CA TRP A 99 9.18 1.91 -10.10
C TRP A 99 8.39 1.73 -8.80
N PHE A 100 7.05 1.87 -8.85
CA PHE A 100 6.22 1.82 -7.64
C PHE A 100 6.24 0.43 -7.01
N TRP A 101 6.27 -0.60 -7.83
CA TRP A 101 6.43 -1.97 -7.40
C TRP A 101 7.83 -2.24 -6.88
N GLN A 102 8.87 -2.03 -7.70
CA GLN A 102 10.23 -2.48 -7.40
C GLN A 102 10.83 -1.77 -6.17
N GLU A 103 10.64 -0.45 -6.07
CA GLU A 103 11.30 0.35 -5.04
C GLU A 103 10.52 0.42 -3.72
N TYR A 104 9.20 0.20 -3.75
CA TYR A 104 8.34 0.51 -2.60
C TYR A 104 7.47 -0.67 -2.17
N VAL A 105 6.59 -1.18 -3.02
CA VAL A 105 5.61 -2.19 -2.61
C VAL A 105 6.26 -3.56 -2.39
N LYS A 106 7.13 -4.01 -3.31
CA LYS A 106 7.92 -5.25 -3.16
C LYS A 106 8.79 -5.21 -1.90
N VAL A 107 9.43 -4.07 -1.64
CA VAL A 107 10.25 -3.86 -0.43
C VAL A 107 9.42 -3.96 0.85
N ALA A 108 8.20 -3.40 0.85
CA ALA A 108 7.29 -3.51 1.99
C ALA A 108 6.80 -4.95 2.21
N TYR A 109 6.49 -5.67 1.13
CA TYR A 109 6.09 -7.08 1.19
C TYR A 109 7.22 -7.97 1.72
N GLN A 110 8.44 -7.83 1.18
CA GLN A 110 9.64 -8.53 1.67
C GLN A 110 9.87 -8.26 3.15
N ARG A 111 9.76 -6.99 3.58
CA ARG A 111 9.89 -6.61 4.99
C ARG A 111 8.81 -7.27 5.86
N GLY A 112 7.55 -7.28 5.42
CA GLY A 112 6.47 -7.95 6.15
C GLY A 112 6.75 -9.44 6.33
N THR A 113 7.19 -10.11 5.27
CA THR A 113 7.61 -11.52 5.31
C THR A 113 8.77 -11.73 6.29
N SER A 114 9.80 -10.90 6.25
CA SER A 114 10.93 -11.01 7.18
C SER A 114 10.55 -10.75 8.64
N GLN A 115 9.63 -9.81 8.88
CA GLN A 115 9.10 -9.55 10.22
C GLN A 115 8.31 -10.74 10.74
N GLU A 116 7.49 -11.36 9.89
CA GLU A 116 6.70 -12.51 10.30
C GLU A 116 7.55 -13.76 10.49
N TYR A 117 8.50 -14.00 9.60
CA TYR A 117 9.52 -15.03 9.76
C TYR A 117 10.20 -14.93 11.13
N ALA A 118 10.70 -13.74 11.49
CA ALA A 118 11.36 -13.54 12.78
C ALA A 118 10.40 -13.78 13.96
N ASN A 119 9.15 -13.35 13.82
CA ASN A 119 8.11 -13.53 14.83
C ASN A 119 7.75 -15.00 15.06
N LEU A 120 7.56 -15.78 13.98
CA LEU A 120 7.22 -17.19 14.04
C LEU A 120 8.41 -18.05 14.48
N ALA A 121 9.62 -17.78 13.98
CA ALA A 121 10.84 -18.47 14.39
C ALA A 121 11.16 -18.27 15.88
N ASN A 122 10.84 -17.09 16.42
CA ASN A 122 10.97 -16.81 17.85
C ASN A 122 9.96 -17.60 18.70
N GLN A 123 8.74 -17.83 18.20
CA GLN A 123 7.68 -18.50 18.96
C GLN A 123 7.67 -20.04 18.79
N SER A 124 8.09 -20.55 17.64
CA SER A 124 7.94 -21.96 17.25
C SER A 124 9.28 -22.58 16.87
N VAL A 125 9.73 -23.55 17.68
CA VAL A 125 10.90 -24.37 17.37
C VAL A 125 10.69 -25.19 16.09
N THR A 126 9.47 -25.63 15.82
CA THR A 126 9.12 -26.37 14.59
C THR A 126 9.36 -25.49 13.36
N TYR A 127 8.81 -24.27 13.36
CA TYR A 127 8.98 -23.31 12.27
C TYR A 127 10.45 -22.92 12.10
N SER A 128 11.15 -22.57 13.19
CA SER A 128 12.56 -22.18 13.15
C SER A 128 13.50 -23.29 12.63
N ARG A 129 13.12 -24.56 12.79
CA ARG A 129 13.90 -25.69 12.24
C ARG A 129 13.61 -25.93 10.76
N ALA A 130 12.35 -25.78 10.35
CA ALA A 130 11.96 -25.92 8.95
C ALA A 130 12.52 -24.78 8.09
N TYR A 131 12.57 -23.57 8.65
CA TYR A 131 13.13 -22.39 8.02
C TYR A 131 14.28 -21.82 8.89
N PRO A 132 15.53 -22.28 8.69
CA PRO A 132 16.68 -21.82 9.47
C PRO A 132 17.05 -20.35 9.21
N GLU A 133 16.70 -19.84 8.03
CA GLU A 133 16.98 -18.48 7.60
C GLU A 133 15.84 -17.91 6.75
N VAL A 134 15.69 -16.58 6.75
CA VAL A 134 14.61 -15.88 6.03
C VAL A 134 14.65 -16.11 4.51
N SER A 135 15.83 -16.37 3.94
CA SER A 135 16.02 -16.70 2.52
C SER A 135 15.28 -17.96 2.11
N ALA A 136 15.12 -18.94 3.00
CA ALA A 136 14.36 -20.16 2.70
C ALA A 136 12.89 -19.83 2.38
N VAL A 137 12.29 -18.88 3.11
CA VAL A 137 10.94 -18.38 2.83
C VAL A 137 10.92 -17.51 1.56
N LEU A 138 11.84 -16.53 1.47
CA LEU A 138 11.86 -15.55 0.37
C LEU A 138 12.17 -16.15 -1.01
N THR A 139 12.76 -17.34 -1.06
CA THR A 139 13.06 -18.05 -2.31
C THR A 139 11.99 -19.07 -2.68
N SER A 140 11.08 -19.40 -1.76
CA SER A 140 10.03 -20.41 -1.94
C SER A 140 9.06 -20.07 -3.07
N GLN A 141 8.47 -21.11 -3.66
CA GLN A 141 7.44 -20.93 -4.69
C GLN A 141 6.19 -20.27 -4.13
N THR A 142 5.77 -20.63 -2.91
CA THR A 142 4.62 -20.05 -2.21
C THR A 142 4.76 -18.53 -2.07
N TYR A 143 5.93 -18.06 -1.62
CA TYR A 143 6.23 -16.63 -1.53
C TYR A 143 6.15 -15.93 -2.90
N ARG A 144 6.77 -16.52 -3.94
CA ARG A 144 6.80 -15.93 -5.30
C ARG A 144 5.40 -15.79 -5.89
N THR A 145 4.55 -16.81 -5.74
CA THR A 145 3.16 -16.80 -6.23
C THR A 145 2.37 -15.68 -5.59
N ARG A 146 2.39 -15.56 -4.25
CA ARG A 146 1.66 -14.52 -3.52
C ARG A 146 2.17 -13.11 -3.84
N LEU A 147 3.49 -12.96 -3.97
CA LEU A 147 4.12 -11.72 -4.40
C LEU A 147 3.64 -11.28 -5.79
N ALA A 148 3.49 -12.20 -6.74
CA ALA A 148 2.99 -11.91 -8.09
C ALA A 148 1.53 -11.42 -8.10
N LEU A 149 0.68 -11.95 -7.21
CA LEU A 149 -0.70 -11.48 -7.04
C LEU A 149 -0.74 -10.03 -6.54
N VAL A 150 0.10 -9.69 -5.55
CA VAL A 150 0.20 -8.30 -5.05
C VAL A 150 0.70 -7.36 -6.14
N ARG A 151 1.71 -7.77 -6.91
CA ARG A 151 2.21 -6.96 -8.05
C ARG A 151 1.10 -6.67 -9.04
N THR A 152 0.35 -7.70 -9.45
CA THR A 152 -0.73 -7.58 -10.44
C THR A 152 -1.78 -6.57 -9.98
N ARG A 153 -2.24 -6.67 -8.73
CA ARG A 153 -3.18 -5.71 -8.14
C ARG A 153 -2.64 -4.28 -8.15
N VAL A 154 -1.37 -4.09 -7.79
CA VAL A 154 -0.74 -2.76 -7.71
C VAL A 154 -0.54 -2.15 -9.10
N PHE A 155 -0.21 -2.99 -10.09
CA PHE A 155 -0.10 -2.55 -11.48
C PHE A 155 -1.45 -2.02 -11.99
N GLU A 156 -2.55 -2.74 -11.73
CA GLU A 156 -3.89 -2.29 -12.11
C GLU A 156 -4.32 -1.00 -11.37
N GLU A 157 -3.94 -0.81 -10.10
CA GLU A 157 -4.17 0.46 -9.40
C GLU A 157 -3.42 1.63 -10.06
N MET A 158 -2.19 1.41 -10.51
CA MET A 158 -1.38 2.40 -11.23
C MET A 158 -1.94 2.70 -12.62
N ARG A 159 -2.41 1.69 -13.36
CA ARG A 159 -3.13 1.88 -14.64
C ARG A 159 -4.41 2.68 -14.45
N GLY A 160 -5.16 2.39 -13.39
CA GLY A 160 -6.36 3.17 -13.03
C GLY A 160 -6.04 4.63 -12.69
N LEU A 161 -4.84 4.92 -12.15
CA LEU A 161 -4.36 6.28 -11.94
C LEU A 161 -4.03 6.97 -13.27
N THR A 162 -3.21 6.35 -14.13
CA THR A 162 -2.80 6.98 -15.40
C THR A 162 -3.97 7.13 -16.36
N ALA A 163 -4.89 6.16 -16.44
CA ALA A 163 -6.09 6.27 -17.25
C ALA A 163 -6.94 7.49 -16.89
N GLN A 164 -7.10 7.79 -15.59
CA GLN A 164 -7.82 8.99 -15.15
C GLN A 164 -7.07 10.26 -15.53
N ILE A 165 -5.74 10.28 -15.36
CA ILE A 165 -4.89 11.42 -15.75
C ILE A 165 -5.03 11.69 -17.25
N LYS A 166 -4.87 10.67 -18.10
CA LYS A 166 -4.98 10.78 -19.57
C LYS A 166 -6.34 11.36 -19.97
N LYS A 167 -7.42 10.82 -19.39
CA LYS A 167 -8.79 11.31 -19.62
C LYS A 167 -8.95 12.79 -19.26
N ASP A 168 -8.48 13.21 -18.10
CA ASP A 168 -8.61 14.60 -17.65
C ASP A 168 -7.79 15.57 -18.50
N MET A 169 -6.57 15.19 -18.86
CA MET A 169 -5.67 15.99 -19.71
C MET A 169 -6.22 16.15 -21.14
N ALA A 170 -6.64 15.04 -21.77
CA ALA A 170 -7.23 15.06 -23.11
C ALA A 170 -8.50 15.90 -23.16
N ARG A 171 -9.37 15.76 -22.16
CA ARG A 171 -10.58 16.57 -22.02
C ARG A 171 -10.23 18.06 -21.88
N ARG A 172 -9.26 18.40 -21.05
CA ARG A 172 -8.93 19.81 -20.81
C ARG A 172 -8.32 20.49 -22.04
N LEU A 173 -7.46 19.78 -22.77
CA LEU A 173 -6.90 20.23 -24.05
C LEU A 173 -8.02 20.49 -25.07
N THR A 174 -8.86 19.48 -25.32
CA THR A 174 -9.92 19.56 -26.33
C THR A 174 -11.00 20.60 -25.99
N GLU A 175 -11.38 20.74 -24.72
CA GLU A 175 -12.28 21.81 -24.27
C GLU A 175 -11.70 23.21 -24.51
N GLY A 176 -10.40 23.39 -24.27
CA GLY A 176 -9.70 24.65 -24.50
C GLY A 176 -9.68 25.02 -25.98
N MET A 177 -9.38 24.04 -26.83
CA MET A 177 -9.38 24.20 -28.29
C MET A 177 -10.77 24.54 -28.83
N ALA A 178 -11.79 23.79 -28.41
CA ALA A 178 -13.18 23.99 -28.85
C ALA A 178 -13.73 25.38 -28.46
N ARG A 179 -13.30 25.93 -27.32
CA ARG A 179 -13.67 27.29 -26.89
C ARG A 179 -12.91 28.39 -27.64
N GLY A 180 -11.86 28.03 -28.36
CA GLY A 180 -10.96 28.96 -29.03
C GLY A 180 -10.10 29.78 -28.07
N LEU A 181 -9.66 29.17 -26.95
CA LEU A 181 -8.78 29.83 -25.98
C LEU A 181 -7.38 30.06 -26.56
N ASN A 182 -6.65 31.00 -25.96
CA ASN A 182 -5.24 31.21 -26.30
C ASN A 182 -4.42 29.93 -26.00
N PRO A 183 -3.56 29.43 -26.90
CA PRO A 183 -2.72 28.26 -26.64
C PRO A 183 -1.90 28.34 -25.34
N LEU A 184 -1.40 29.52 -24.98
CA LEU A 184 -0.69 29.76 -23.72
C LEU A 184 -1.60 29.64 -22.49
N GLU A 185 -2.89 29.95 -22.62
CA GLU A 185 -3.90 29.76 -21.57
C GLU A 185 -4.26 28.28 -21.40
N ILE A 186 -4.38 27.55 -22.52
CA ILE A 186 -4.59 26.10 -22.52
C ILE A 186 -3.40 25.42 -21.82
N ALA A 187 -2.18 25.72 -22.24
CA ALA A 187 -0.95 25.18 -21.65
C ALA A 187 -0.85 25.46 -20.14
N ARG A 188 -1.15 26.70 -19.71
CA ARG A 188 -1.23 27.04 -18.28
C ARG A 188 -2.25 26.20 -17.53
N THR A 189 -3.40 25.93 -18.14
CA THR A 189 -4.40 25.11 -17.46
C THR A 189 -3.99 23.64 -17.37
N LEU A 190 -3.39 23.09 -18.43
CA LEU A 190 -2.85 21.72 -18.42
C LEU A 190 -1.81 21.55 -17.30
N GLN A 191 -0.95 22.55 -17.10
CA GLN A 191 0.01 22.55 -15.97
C GLN A 191 -0.69 22.54 -14.60
N GLN A 192 -1.77 23.29 -14.43
CA GLN A 192 -2.54 23.29 -13.18
C GLN A 192 -3.24 21.94 -12.92
N GLU A 193 -3.76 21.31 -13.98
CA GLU A 193 -4.45 20.01 -13.91
C GLU A 193 -3.56 18.91 -13.31
N THR A 194 -2.25 18.96 -13.55
CA THR A 194 -1.27 17.97 -13.00
C THR A 194 -1.25 17.90 -11.47
N GLN A 195 -1.76 18.92 -10.77
CA GLN A 195 -1.77 18.94 -9.31
C GLN A 195 -2.94 18.15 -8.70
N LEU A 196 -4.06 18.01 -9.43
CA LEU A 196 -5.28 17.38 -8.93
C LEU A 196 -5.10 15.90 -8.56
N PRO A 197 -4.36 15.08 -9.35
CA PRO A 197 -4.16 13.67 -9.04
C PRO A 197 -3.30 13.43 -7.78
N LEU A 198 -2.57 14.43 -7.28
CA LEU A 198 -1.62 14.26 -6.18
C LEU A 198 -2.26 13.67 -4.92
N TYR A 199 -3.52 14.01 -4.64
CA TYR A 199 -4.24 13.44 -3.50
C TYR A 199 -4.44 11.92 -3.67
N ARG A 200 -4.83 11.48 -4.87
CA ARG A 200 -4.96 10.05 -5.20
C ARG A 200 -3.60 9.35 -5.15
N CYS A 201 -2.54 9.94 -5.71
CA CYS A 201 -1.18 9.39 -5.62
C CYS A 201 -0.74 9.16 -4.17
N LYS A 202 -0.98 10.15 -3.29
CA LYS A 202 -0.70 10.03 -1.85
C LYS A 202 -1.53 8.93 -1.19
N ARG A 203 -2.79 8.75 -1.59
CA ARG A 203 -3.66 7.69 -1.09
C ARG A 203 -3.13 6.31 -1.51
N ILE A 204 -2.78 6.13 -2.79
CA ILE A 204 -2.19 4.89 -3.33
C ILE A 204 -0.91 4.54 -2.57
N ALA A 205 0.05 5.47 -2.47
CA ALA A 205 1.30 5.25 -1.75
C ALA A 205 1.07 4.79 -0.30
N ARG A 206 0.15 5.43 0.42
CA ARG A 206 -0.10 5.10 1.83
C ARG A 206 -0.90 3.81 2.01
N THR A 207 -1.72 3.45 1.03
CA THR A 207 -2.60 2.27 1.13
C THR A 207 -1.86 1.03 0.66
N GLU A 208 -1.26 1.04 -0.53
CA GLU A 208 -0.66 -0.16 -1.12
C GLU A 208 0.62 -0.58 -0.39
N ILE A 209 1.48 0.36 0.03
CA ILE A 209 2.71 0.03 0.76
C ILE A 209 2.40 -0.59 2.13
N CYS A 210 1.46 0.00 2.89
CA CYS A 210 1.07 -0.55 4.19
C CYS A 210 0.31 -1.88 4.03
N THR A 211 -0.52 -2.01 3.00
CA THR A 211 -1.28 -3.24 2.73
C THR A 211 -0.35 -4.37 2.34
N ALA A 212 0.61 -4.16 1.45
CA ALA A 212 1.57 -5.19 1.07
C ALA A 212 2.36 -5.74 2.26
N LEU A 213 2.75 -4.88 3.22
CA LEU A 213 3.39 -5.35 4.46
C LEU A 213 2.45 -6.21 5.30
N ARG A 214 1.21 -5.78 5.52
CA ARG A 214 0.23 -6.57 6.29
C ARG A 214 -0.12 -7.89 5.63
N THR A 215 -0.33 -7.87 4.32
CA THR A 215 -0.61 -9.06 3.51
C THR A 215 0.52 -10.07 3.64
N ALA A 216 1.77 -9.64 3.45
CA ALA A 216 2.93 -10.53 3.60
C ALA A 216 3.02 -11.21 4.98
N ARG A 217 2.65 -10.49 6.05
CA ARG A 217 2.61 -11.07 7.40
C ARG A 217 1.52 -12.13 7.54
N MET A 218 0.31 -11.83 7.11
CA MET A 218 -0.80 -12.79 7.20
C MET A 218 -0.57 -14.00 6.30
N ASP A 219 0.00 -13.80 5.12
CA ASP A 219 0.32 -14.85 4.16
C ASP A 219 1.36 -15.84 4.73
N GLU A 220 2.40 -15.33 5.38
CA GLU A 220 3.39 -16.21 6.04
C GLU A 220 2.80 -16.94 7.26
N ALA A 221 1.96 -16.26 8.05
CA ALA A 221 1.27 -16.89 9.17
C ALA A 221 0.31 -18.00 8.72
N GLU A 222 -0.37 -17.81 7.59
CA GLU A 222 -1.23 -18.81 6.97
C GLU A 222 -0.42 -20.01 6.48
N ALA A 223 0.67 -19.80 5.73
CA ALA A 223 1.56 -20.89 5.33
C ALA A 223 2.08 -21.68 6.53
N ALA A 224 2.52 -21.01 7.60
CA ALA A 224 2.99 -21.68 8.79
C ALA A 224 1.90 -22.49 9.51
N THR A 225 0.64 -22.04 9.43
CA THR A 225 -0.53 -22.75 9.95
C THR A 225 -0.79 -24.02 9.14
N GLU A 226 -0.80 -23.91 7.81
CA GLU A 226 -1.05 -25.02 6.89
C GLU A 226 0.07 -26.06 6.89
N GLU A 227 1.33 -25.64 6.86
CA GLU A 227 2.49 -26.51 6.71
C GLU A 227 2.89 -27.22 8.01
N PHE A 228 2.72 -26.56 9.16
CA PHE A 228 3.22 -27.07 10.44
C PHE A 228 2.12 -27.24 11.50
N ASN A 229 0.86 -27.06 11.12
CA ASN A 229 -0.29 -27.14 12.03
C ASN A 229 -0.12 -26.23 13.27
N LEU A 230 0.45 -25.04 13.08
CA LEU A 230 0.55 -24.05 14.15
C LEU A 230 -0.81 -23.41 14.37
N ARG A 231 -1.29 -23.42 15.62
CA ARG A 231 -2.48 -22.65 15.99
C ARG A 231 -2.09 -21.21 16.19
N THR A 232 -2.49 -20.36 15.25
CA THR A 232 -2.14 -18.95 15.23
C THR A 232 -3.38 -18.05 15.25
N MET A 233 -3.25 -16.88 15.88
CA MET A 233 -4.20 -15.79 15.77
C MET A 233 -3.47 -14.50 15.42
N GLN A 234 -4.17 -13.57 14.78
CA GLN A 234 -3.70 -12.26 14.39
C GLN A 234 -4.11 -11.22 15.42
N MET A 235 -3.18 -10.80 16.27
CA MET A 235 -3.41 -9.66 17.16
C MET A 235 -3.33 -8.36 16.34
N HIS A 236 -4.38 -7.54 16.41
CA HIS A 236 -4.41 -6.27 15.71
C HIS A 236 -3.60 -5.22 16.45
N ILE A 237 -2.59 -4.65 15.78
CA ILE A 237 -1.75 -3.58 16.32
C ILE A 237 -2.09 -2.28 15.62
N SER A 238 -2.95 -1.51 16.26
CA SER A 238 -3.33 -0.18 15.79
C SER A 238 -2.12 0.74 15.77
N ALA A 239 -2.00 1.56 14.74
CA ALA A 239 -1.19 2.76 14.85
C ALA A 239 -1.88 3.62 15.89
N LEU A 240 -1.22 3.97 16.99
CA LEU A 240 -1.81 4.73 18.09
C LEU A 240 -1.38 6.20 18.01
N SER A 241 -1.66 6.80 16.86
CA SER A 241 -1.28 8.19 16.52
C SER A 241 -2.49 9.13 16.57
N PRO A 242 -2.34 10.47 16.49
CA PRO A 242 -3.47 11.41 16.50
C PRO A 242 -4.53 11.20 15.41
N THR A 243 -4.20 10.46 14.34
CA THR A 243 -5.10 10.21 13.20
C THR A 243 -5.68 8.79 13.21
N THR A 244 -5.61 8.11 14.35
CA THR A 244 -6.15 6.75 14.51
C THR A 244 -7.65 6.83 14.66
N ARG A 245 -8.35 6.03 13.85
CA ARG A 245 -9.81 5.95 13.89
C ARG A 245 -10.25 5.11 15.10
N LEU A 246 -11.39 5.46 15.69
CA LEU A 246 -12.00 4.72 16.81
C LEU A 246 -12.08 3.21 16.56
N SER A 247 -12.61 2.80 15.39
CA SER A 247 -12.75 1.38 15.03
C SER A 247 -11.42 0.62 14.95
N HIS A 248 -10.30 1.32 14.71
CA HIS A 248 -8.97 0.75 14.75
C HIS A 248 -8.44 0.71 16.19
N ALA A 249 -8.59 1.80 16.95
CA ALA A 249 -8.16 1.86 18.35
C ALA A 249 -8.84 0.76 19.19
N GLN A 250 -10.15 0.58 19.03
CA GLN A 250 -10.94 -0.46 19.71
C GLN A 250 -10.53 -1.91 19.38
N ARG A 251 -9.80 -2.14 18.27
CA ARG A 251 -9.25 -3.46 17.93
C ARG A 251 -7.86 -3.69 18.50
N HIS A 252 -7.19 -2.65 19.02
CA HIS A 252 -5.81 -2.77 19.50
C HIS A 252 -5.68 -3.88 20.56
N GLY A 253 -4.71 -4.78 20.38
CA GLY A 253 -4.46 -5.87 21.31
C GLY A 253 -5.47 -7.03 21.26
N LYS A 254 -6.56 -6.91 20.49
CA LYS A 254 -7.52 -8.01 20.27
C LYS A 254 -7.01 -8.95 19.19
N THR A 255 -7.29 -10.23 19.36
CA THR A 255 -6.93 -11.32 18.44
C THR A 255 -8.12 -11.70 17.56
N TYR A 256 -7.80 -12.06 16.32
CA TYR A 256 -8.75 -12.52 15.31
C TYR A 256 -8.12 -13.66 14.52
N THR A 257 -8.93 -14.49 13.89
CA THR A 257 -8.44 -15.40 12.85
C THR A 257 -7.86 -14.61 11.69
N ILE A 258 -7.04 -15.26 10.84
CA ILE A 258 -6.48 -14.63 9.64
C ILE A 258 -7.61 -14.12 8.73
N ASP A 259 -8.66 -14.92 8.54
CA ASP A 259 -9.79 -14.59 7.68
C ASP A 259 -10.60 -13.41 8.22
N GLU A 260 -10.95 -13.39 9.51
CA GLU A 260 -11.64 -12.25 10.12
C GLU A 260 -10.82 -10.96 9.99
N GLN A 261 -9.49 -11.06 10.13
CA GLN A 261 -8.60 -9.91 10.02
C GLN A 261 -8.48 -9.41 8.56
N ARG A 262 -8.43 -10.31 7.58
CA ARG A 262 -8.46 -10.00 6.14
C ARG A 262 -9.80 -9.37 5.75
N GLU A 263 -10.91 -9.98 6.16
CA GLU A 263 -12.26 -9.51 5.89
C GLU A 263 -12.46 -8.10 6.46
N TRP A 264 -12.01 -7.86 7.69
CA TRP A 264 -12.15 -6.54 8.29
C TRP A 264 -11.37 -5.47 7.49
N TRP A 265 -10.15 -5.77 7.01
CA TRP A 265 -9.39 -4.83 6.19
C TRP A 265 -9.91 -4.67 4.76
N SER A 266 -10.64 -5.64 4.21
CA SER A 266 -11.25 -5.53 2.87
C SER A 266 -12.44 -4.56 2.85
N ARG A 267 -13.13 -4.39 3.99
CA ARG A 267 -14.22 -3.43 4.15
C ARG A 267 -13.69 -2.00 4.12
N SER A 268 -14.13 -1.22 3.13
CA SER A 268 -13.78 0.20 3.04
C SER A 268 -14.37 0.98 4.24
N PRO A 269 -13.61 1.90 4.87
CA PRO A 269 -12.28 2.39 4.49
C PRO A 269 -11.12 1.79 5.31
N ASN A 270 -11.26 0.62 5.94
CA ASN A 270 -10.37 0.13 7.00
C ASN A 270 -8.90 0.00 6.56
N SER A 271 -8.60 -0.46 5.35
CA SER A 271 -7.22 -0.53 4.85
C SER A 271 -6.68 0.80 4.32
N ILE A 272 -7.56 1.73 3.92
CA ILE A 272 -7.21 2.97 3.23
C ILE A 272 -6.49 3.93 4.17
N ASN A 273 -5.27 4.32 3.78
CA ASN A 273 -4.40 5.22 4.56
C ASN A 273 -4.13 4.73 6.00
N CYS A 274 -4.27 3.43 6.25
CA CYS A 274 -4.12 2.83 7.56
C CYS A 274 -2.66 2.45 7.84
N LYS A 275 -2.10 2.91 8.96
CA LYS A 275 -0.75 2.54 9.44
C LYS A 275 -0.73 1.35 10.40
N CYS A 276 -1.89 0.77 10.72
CA CYS A 276 -1.98 -0.38 11.62
C CYS A 276 -1.31 -1.60 10.99
N SER A 277 -0.86 -2.53 11.83
CA SER A 277 -0.31 -3.83 11.44
C SER A 277 -1.03 -4.94 12.21
N THR A 278 -0.61 -6.17 11.99
CA THR A 278 -0.93 -7.31 12.86
C THR A 278 0.35 -7.97 13.34
N ILE A 279 0.27 -8.72 14.42
CA ILE A 279 1.29 -9.67 14.87
C ILE A 279 0.65 -11.04 15.05
N THR A 280 1.33 -12.09 14.61
CA THR A 280 0.87 -13.45 14.87
C THR A 280 1.24 -13.86 16.28
N VAL A 281 0.27 -14.43 17.01
CA VAL A 281 0.47 -15.04 18.33
C VAL A 281 0.11 -16.52 18.25
N LEU A 282 0.88 -17.37 18.93
CA LEU A 282 0.51 -18.77 19.10
C LEU A 282 -0.59 -18.90 20.16
N VAL A 283 -1.57 -19.77 19.90
CA VAL A 283 -2.69 -20.04 20.79
C VAL A 283 -2.83 -21.53 21.13
N ASP A 284 -3.55 -21.84 22.22
CA ASP A 284 -3.92 -23.20 22.59
C ASP A 284 -5.17 -23.70 21.82
N GLU A 285 -5.79 -24.79 22.29
CA GLU A 285 -6.98 -25.39 21.67
C GLU A 285 -8.24 -24.57 21.86
N ASP A 286 -8.28 -23.79 22.94
CA ASP A 286 -9.39 -22.94 23.32
C ASP A 286 -9.25 -21.52 22.74
N GLY A 287 -8.14 -21.25 22.03
CA GLY A 287 -7.84 -19.95 21.42
C GLY A 287 -7.13 -18.96 22.35
N ASN A 288 -6.70 -19.39 23.54
CA ASN A 288 -5.97 -18.53 24.47
C ASN A 288 -4.51 -18.36 24.03
N ILE A 289 -3.97 -17.16 24.17
CA ILE A 289 -2.60 -16.84 23.80
C ILE A 289 -1.63 -17.59 24.72
N LEU A 290 -0.69 -18.34 24.14
CA LEU A 290 0.26 -19.15 24.91
C LEU A 290 1.19 -18.30 25.80
N ASN A 291 1.52 -17.08 25.37
CA ASN A 291 2.34 -16.14 26.15
C ASN A 291 1.65 -14.77 26.27
N GLU A 292 0.99 -14.55 27.40
CA GLU A 292 0.17 -13.36 27.66
C GLU A 292 0.95 -12.05 27.80
N ARG A 293 2.28 -12.07 27.95
CA ARG A 293 3.09 -10.83 28.06
C ARG A 293 2.89 -9.87 26.88
N ILE A 294 2.49 -10.41 25.73
CA ILE A 294 2.17 -9.60 24.55
C ILE A 294 0.91 -8.74 24.74
N LEU A 295 -0.08 -9.25 25.49
CA LEU A 295 -1.30 -8.52 25.83
C LEU A 295 -0.98 -7.36 26.75
N ASP A 296 -0.20 -7.59 27.81
CA ASP A 296 0.22 -6.56 28.75
C ASP A 296 0.90 -5.40 28.01
N ARG A 297 1.78 -5.74 27.05
CA ARG A 297 2.49 -4.74 26.24
C ARG A 297 1.55 -3.98 25.29
N ALA A 298 0.55 -4.63 24.71
CA ALA A 298 -0.44 -3.96 23.88
C ALA A 298 -1.34 -3.02 24.72
N GLN A 299 -1.76 -3.47 25.90
CA GLN A 299 -2.55 -2.66 26.83
C GLN A 299 -1.78 -1.43 27.32
N GLU A 300 -0.50 -1.58 27.67
CA GLU A 300 0.34 -0.46 28.09
C GLU A 300 0.51 0.56 26.95
N ASN A 301 0.77 0.09 25.72
CA ASN A 301 0.84 0.98 24.56
C ASN A 301 -0.48 1.75 24.35
N TYR A 302 -1.62 1.08 24.48
CA TYR A 302 -2.93 1.70 24.37
C TYR A 302 -3.11 2.77 25.45
N LYS A 303 -2.85 2.46 26.71
CA LYS A 303 -2.96 3.38 27.85
C LYS A 303 -2.12 4.63 27.66
N VAL A 304 -0.85 4.47 27.29
CA VAL A 304 0.07 5.60 27.05
C VAL A 304 -0.43 6.48 25.91
N ALA A 305 -0.89 5.89 24.82
CA ALA A 305 -1.38 6.66 23.68
C ALA A 305 -2.74 7.31 23.95
N HIS A 306 -3.64 6.63 24.67
CA HIS A 306 -4.95 7.17 25.06
C HIS A 306 -4.80 8.40 25.95
N ALA A 307 -3.87 8.36 26.91
CA ALA A 307 -3.55 9.52 27.74
C ALA A 307 -3.01 10.72 26.93
N LYS A 308 -2.52 10.49 25.70
CA LYS A 308 -1.89 11.51 24.86
C LYS A 308 -2.82 12.02 23.75
N TYR A 309 -3.68 11.15 23.21
CA TYR A 309 -4.45 11.37 21.98
C TYR A 309 -5.89 10.83 22.03
N GLY A 310 -6.29 10.21 23.14
CA GLY A 310 -7.45 9.30 23.19
C GLY A 310 -8.80 9.92 23.50
N GLU A 311 -8.94 11.25 23.55
CA GLU A 311 -10.23 11.91 23.82
C GLU A 311 -11.33 11.45 22.85
N ASP A 312 -10.97 11.07 21.61
CA ASP A 312 -11.87 10.57 20.58
C ASP A 312 -11.91 9.03 20.46
N TRP A 313 -11.31 8.29 21.40
CA TRP A 313 -11.21 6.82 21.38
C TRP A 313 -12.19 6.11 22.34
N GLU A 314 -13.12 6.87 22.94
CA GLU A 314 -14.18 6.40 23.84
C GLU A 314 -15.53 6.24 23.11
#